data_AF-A0A0K2RR79-F1
#
_entry.id   AF-A0A0K2RR79-F1
#
_cell.length_a   1.000
_cell.length_b   1.000
_cell.length_c   1.000
_cell.angle_alpha   90.00
_cell.angle_beta   90.00
_cell.angle_gamma   90.00
#
_symmetry.space_group_name_H-M   'P 1'
#
loop_
_entity.id
_entity.type
_entity.pdbx_description
1 polymer ?
#
loop_
_entity_poly.entity_id
_entity_poly.type
_entity_poly.pdbx_seq_one_letter_code
_entity_poly.pdbx_strand_id
1 'polypeptide(L)'
;MGRHSAVKSGEARVLEGARILVTRSPDRAAPLVSALREAGAEPLLLPLIDFERARDQHSLEVALDALRAGAYSWLVVSSITTVRALKEKAAERRLELKELIPESVRIATIGPSSRRVLEAEGIPVDLAPEDVQSAAGLVSAWPTGPANVLLPQADIADAMLLDGIEAKGPRSRQ
;
A
#
# COMPACT_ATOMS: atom_id res chain seq x y z
N MET A 1 0.15 -54.37 11.30
CA MET A 1 -1.08 -54.39 10.49
C MET A 1 -2.06 -53.40 11.13
N GLY A 2 -2.32 -52.23 10.52
CA GLY A 2 -3.13 -51.19 11.19
C GLY A 2 -3.22 -49.84 10.47
N ARG A 3 -3.66 -49.87 9.21
CA ARG A 3 -4.44 -48.84 8.49
C ARG A 3 -4.18 -47.36 8.85
N HIS A 4 -3.23 -46.72 8.14
CA HIS A 4 -3.32 -45.28 7.89
C HIS A 4 -4.38 -45.05 6.82
N SER A 5 -5.59 -44.67 7.26
CA SER A 5 -6.66 -44.22 6.39
C SER A 5 -6.26 -42.91 5.74
N ALA A 6 -6.19 -42.94 4.41
CA ALA A 6 -6.05 -41.77 3.57
C ALA A 6 -7.11 -40.71 3.93
N VAL A 7 -6.67 -39.46 4.10
CA VAL A 7 -7.56 -38.30 4.15
C VAL A 7 -8.20 -38.19 2.77
N LYS A 8 -9.52 -38.40 2.73
CA LYS A 8 -10.31 -38.37 1.50
C LYS A 8 -10.34 -36.95 0.94
N SER A 9 -9.89 -36.83 -0.30
CA SER A 9 -10.19 -35.75 -1.22
C SER A 9 -11.69 -35.65 -1.46
N GLY A 10 -12.26 -34.49 -1.15
CA GLY A 10 -13.68 -34.17 -1.20
C GLY A 10 -13.97 -33.10 -0.15
N GLU A 11 -13.47 -31.88 -0.37
CA GLU A 11 -13.78 -30.76 0.52
C GLU A 11 -15.31 -30.57 0.51
N ALA A 12 -15.93 -30.93 1.63
CA ALA A 12 -17.34 -30.67 1.86
C ALA A 12 -17.57 -29.17 1.72
N ARG A 13 -18.69 -28.77 1.11
CA ARG A 13 -19.18 -27.39 1.14
C ARG A 13 -19.60 -27.02 2.57
N VAL A 14 -18.62 -26.83 3.44
CA VAL A 14 -18.80 -26.61 4.87
C VAL A 14 -19.57 -25.33 5.19
N LEU A 15 -19.70 -24.42 4.21
CA LEU A 15 -20.46 -23.18 4.32
C LEU A 15 -21.69 -23.16 3.40
N GLU A 16 -22.18 -24.32 2.94
CA GLU A 16 -23.33 -24.40 2.03
C GLU A 16 -24.55 -23.63 2.58
N GLY A 17 -25.01 -22.63 1.83
CA GLY A 17 -26.16 -21.80 2.18
C GLY A 17 -25.87 -20.67 3.18
N ALA A 18 -24.64 -20.54 3.67
CA ALA A 18 -24.26 -19.43 4.55
C ALA A 18 -24.14 -18.12 3.76
N ARG A 19 -24.77 -17.03 4.23
CA ARG A 19 -24.63 -15.69 3.66
C ARG A 19 -23.63 -14.89 4.50
N ILE A 20 -22.52 -14.48 3.89
CA ILE A 20 -21.37 -13.90 4.63
C ILE A 20 -21.13 -12.47 4.16
N LEU A 21 -21.28 -11.50 5.06
CA LEU A 21 -21.00 -10.10 4.79
C LEU A 21 -19.48 -9.86 4.76
N VAL A 22 -18.97 -9.40 3.63
CA VAL A 22 -17.56 -9.01 3.45
C VAL A 22 -17.48 -7.49 3.40
N THR A 23 -16.86 -6.90 4.42
CA THR A 23 -16.80 -5.45 4.61
C THR A 23 -15.55 -4.79 4.05
N ARG A 24 -14.65 -5.57 3.45
CA ARG A 24 -13.41 -5.09 2.83
C ARG A 24 -13.67 -4.51 1.44
N SER A 25 -12.77 -3.63 0.99
CA SER A 25 -12.81 -3.08 -0.37
C SER A 25 -12.76 -4.21 -1.42
N PRO A 26 -13.43 -4.06 -2.58
CA PRO A 26 -13.57 -5.13 -3.57
C PRO A 26 -12.23 -5.73 -4.03
N ASP A 27 -11.21 -4.88 -4.17
CA ASP A 27 -9.85 -5.26 -4.56
C ASP A 27 -9.13 -6.14 -3.54
N ARG A 28 -9.44 -5.98 -2.24
CA ARG A 28 -8.87 -6.81 -1.16
C ARG A 28 -9.75 -8.00 -0.81
N ALA A 29 -11.03 -7.93 -1.17
CA ALA A 29 -12.02 -8.96 -0.90
C ALA A 29 -11.97 -10.10 -1.92
N ALA A 30 -11.46 -9.87 -3.14
CA ALA A 30 -11.53 -10.85 -4.23
C ALA A 30 -11.00 -12.26 -3.86
N PRO A 31 -9.83 -12.45 -3.23
CA PRO A 31 -9.36 -13.78 -2.84
C PRO A 31 -10.27 -14.44 -1.79
N LEU A 32 -10.73 -13.65 -0.81
CA LEU A 32 -11.63 -14.12 0.25
C LEU A 32 -12.99 -14.52 -0.32
N VAL A 33 -13.53 -13.75 -1.25
CA VAL A 33 -14.80 -14.02 -1.94
C VAL A 33 -14.73 -15.30 -2.75
N SER A 34 -13.61 -15.56 -3.45
CA SER A 34 -13.40 -16.82 -4.17
C SER A 34 -13.43 -18.02 -3.22
N ALA A 35 -12.64 -17.96 -2.15
CA ALA A 35 -12.57 -19.02 -1.15
C ALA A 35 -13.93 -19.29 -0.46
N LEU A 36 -14.71 -18.24 -0.17
CA LEU A 36 -16.05 -18.38 0.41
C LEU A 36 -17.02 -19.07 -0.55
N ARG A 37 -16.98 -18.74 -1.85
CA ARG A 37 -17.81 -19.40 -2.88
C ARG A 37 -17.42 -20.85 -3.06
N GLU A 38 -16.13 -21.15 -3.10
CA GLU A 38 -15.60 -22.52 -3.19
C GLU A 38 -16.06 -23.37 -2.01
N ALA A 39 -16.14 -22.78 -0.81
CA ALA A 39 -16.66 -23.43 0.39
C ALA A 39 -18.20 -23.54 0.46
N GLY A 40 -18.95 -23.03 -0.53
CA GLY A 40 -20.41 -23.10 -0.62
C GLY A 40 -21.18 -21.91 -0.05
N ALA A 41 -20.50 -20.86 0.39
CA ALA A 41 -21.14 -19.65 0.90
C ALA A 41 -21.60 -18.69 -0.20
N GLU A 42 -22.56 -17.83 0.14
CA GLU A 42 -22.97 -16.65 -0.61
C GLU A 42 -22.34 -15.39 0.02
N PRO A 43 -21.17 -14.94 -0.45
CA PRO A 43 -20.56 -13.70 0.04
C PRO A 43 -21.33 -12.47 -0.47
N LEU A 44 -21.73 -11.60 0.46
CA LEU A 44 -22.34 -10.30 0.23
C LEU A 44 -21.28 -9.22 0.46
N LEU A 45 -20.90 -8.50 -0.59
CA LEU A 45 -19.91 -7.43 -0.49
C LEU A 45 -20.60 -6.13 -0.06
N LEU A 46 -20.20 -5.60 1.09
CA LEU A 46 -20.64 -4.30 1.60
C LEU A 46 -19.42 -3.54 2.12
N PRO A 47 -18.59 -2.96 1.23
CA PRO A 47 -17.44 -2.16 1.65
C PRO A 47 -17.89 -1.05 2.60
N LEU A 48 -17.37 -1.03 3.83
CA LEU A 48 -17.73 -0.02 4.84
C LEU A 48 -16.82 1.22 4.79
N ILE A 49 -15.79 1.18 3.95
CA ILE A 49 -14.84 2.24 3.69
C ILE A 49 -14.74 2.37 2.18
N ASP A 50 -15.38 3.39 1.64
CA ASP A 50 -15.12 3.83 0.28
C ASP A 50 -13.87 4.71 0.29
N PHE A 51 -13.03 4.57 -0.74
CA PHE A 51 -11.85 5.43 -0.88
C PHE A 51 -12.32 6.75 -1.48
N GLU A 52 -12.99 7.57 -0.67
CA GLU A 52 -13.25 8.96 -1.05
C GLU A 52 -11.92 9.69 -1.21
N ARG A 53 -11.85 10.56 -2.22
CA ARG A 53 -10.73 11.48 -2.40
C ARG A 53 -10.47 12.20 -1.08
N ALA A 54 -9.20 12.29 -0.68
CA ALA A 54 -8.82 13.11 0.47
C ALA A 54 -9.42 14.51 0.29
N ARG A 55 -10.09 15.05 1.32
CA ARG A 55 -10.79 16.34 1.21
C ARG A 55 -9.86 17.46 0.75
N ASP A 56 -8.59 17.37 1.14
CA ASP A 56 -7.55 18.28 0.70
C ASP A 56 -6.78 17.75 -0.52
N GLN A 57 -7.32 18.05 -1.70
CA GLN A 57 -6.66 17.76 -2.98
C GLN A 57 -5.54 18.77 -3.30
N HIS A 58 -5.61 19.98 -2.74
CA HIS A 58 -4.69 21.06 -3.04
C HIS A 58 -3.31 20.81 -2.42
N SER A 59 -3.27 20.38 -1.16
CA SER A 59 -2.01 20.05 -0.48
C SER A 59 -1.25 18.93 -1.18
N LEU A 60 -1.96 17.93 -1.72
CA LEU A 60 -1.34 16.88 -2.52
C LEU A 60 -0.74 17.44 -3.82
N GLU A 61 -1.44 18.33 -4.52
CA GLU A 61 -0.93 18.98 -5.74
C GLU A 61 0.33 19.80 -5.47
N VAL A 62 0.31 20.62 -4.42
CA VAL A 62 1.48 21.42 -4.00
C VAL A 62 2.66 20.52 -3.67
N ALA A 63 2.43 19.41 -2.96
CA ALA A 63 3.48 18.46 -2.62
C ALA A 63 4.05 17.75 -3.87
N LEU A 64 3.21 17.45 -4.87
CA LEU A 64 3.65 16.87 -6.13
C LEU A 64 4.45 17.87 -6.98
N ASP A 65 4.08 19.15 -6.97
CA ASP A 65 4.86 20.19 -7.64
C ASP A 65 6.23 20.37 -6.98
N ALA A 66 6.27 20.34 -5.64
CA ALA A 66 7.53 20.37 -4.89
C ALA A 66 8.40 19.13 -5.14
N LEU A 67 7.79 17.93 -5.25
CA LEU A 67 8.48 16.70 -5.65
C LEU A 67 9.15 16.86 -7.01
N ARG A 68 8.42 17.39 -7.99
CA ARG A 68 8.95 17.64 -9.35
C ARG A 68 10.03 18.72 -9.37
N ALA A 69 9.95 19.69 -8.48
CA ALA A 69 10.96 20.73 -8.31
C ALA A 69 12.22 20.24 -7.56
N GLY A 70 12.26 18.98 -7.11
CA GLY A 70 13.42 18.39 -6.43
C GLY A 70 13.48 18.66 -4.93
N ALA A 71 12.39 19.10 -4.30
CA ALA A 71 12.34 19.32 -2.85
C ALA A 71 12.48 18.01 -2.05
N TYR A 72 12.07 16.89 -2.65
CA TYR A 72 12.12 15.57 -2.02
C TYR A 72 13.05 14.62 -2.78
N SER A 73 13.75 13.80 -2.01
CA SER A 73 14.64 12.74 -2.49
C SER A 73 14.01 11.35 -2.40
N TRP A 74 12.90 11.24 -1.67
CA TRP A 74 12.16 10.00 -1.46
C TRP A 74 10.65 10.25 -1.56
N LEU A 75 9.95 9.27 -2.14
CA LEU A 75 8.50 9.12 -2.05
C LEU A 75 8.19 7.81 -1.31
N VAL A 76 7.46 7.91 -0.19
CA VAL A 76 7.00 6.75 0.56
C VAL A 76 5.54 6.46 0.24
N VAL A 77 5.28 5.24 -0.22
CA VAL A 77 3.94 4.73 -0.52
C VAL A 77 3.57 3.66 0.51
N SER A 78 2.84 4.09 1.53
CA SER A 78 2.40 3.22 2.63
C SER A 78 1.15 2.39 2.29
N SER A 79 0.44 2.72 1.20
CA SER A 79 -0.76 1.99 0.82
C SER A 79 -1.01 2.00 -0.70
N ILE A 80 -1.72 0.98 -1.19
CA ILE A 80 -2.22 0.93 -2.57
C ILE A 80 -3.17 2.09 -2.90
N THR A 81 -3.83 2.67 -1.90
CA THR A 81 -4.72 3.81 -2.05
C THR A 81 -3.93 5.05 -2.45
N THR A 82 -2.75 5.25 -1.87
CA THR A 82 -1.82 6.31 -2.27
C THR A 82 -1.44 6.15 -3.74
N VAL A 83 -1.17 4.92 -4.21
CA VAL A 83 -0.86 4.69 -5.65
C VAL A 83 -2.03 5.14 -6.53
N ARG A 84 -3.27 4.77 -6.17
CA ARG A 84 -4.47 5.17 -6.92
C ARG A 84 -4.64 6.69 -6.96
N ALA A 85 -4.47 7.37 -5.83
CA ALA A 85 -4.56 8.83 -5.75
C ALA A 85 -3.50 9.51 -6.64
N LEU A 86 -2.27 9.00 -6.64
CA LEU A 86 -1.21 9.51 -7.50
C LEU A 86 -1.52 9.25 -8.99
N LYS A 87 -2.10 8.10 -9.34
CA LYS A 87 -2.55 7.82 -10.71
C LYS A 87 -3.63 8.80 -11.17
N GLU A 88 -4.60 9.09 -10.32
CA GLU A 88 -5.63 10.10 -10.62
C GLU A 88 -5.00 11.47 -10.87
N LYS A 89 -4.04 11.90 -10.03
CA LYS A 89 -3.30 13.16 -10.23
C LYS A 89 -2.45 13.18 -11.49
N ALA A 90 -1.85 12.05 -11.86
CA ALA A 90 -1.14 11.94 -13.13
C ALA A 90 -2.11 12.09 -14.32
N ALA A 91 -3.26 11.39 -14.28
CA ALA A 91 -4.27 11.45 -15.32
C ALA A 91 -4.89 12.85 -15.49
N GLU A 92 -5.15 13.57 -14.39
CA GLU A 92 -5.61 14.97 -14.42
C GLU A 92 -4.62 15.88 -15.18
N ARG A 93 -3.33 15.54 -15.14
CA ARG A 93 -2.24 16.24 -15.84
C ARG A 93 -1.92 15.65 -17.21
N ARG A 94 -2.67 14.64 -17.67
CA ARG A 94 -2.42 13.86 -18.91
C ARG A 94 -1.03 13.22 -18.93
N LEU A 95 -0.60 12.73 -17.77
CA LEU A 95 0.66 12.03 -17.56
C LEU A 95 0.37 10.59 -17.12
N GLU A 96 1.27 9.68 -17.44
CA GLU A 96 1.37 8.39 -16.78
C GLU A 96 1.99 8.57 -15.38
N LEU A 97 1.73 7.63 -14.47
CA LEU A 97 2.23 7.72 -13.09
C LEU A 97 3.77 7.83 -13.04
N LYS A 98 4.47 7.08 -13.90
CA LYS A 98 5.94 7.14 -14.02
C LYS A 98 6.46 8.50 -14.48
N GLU A 99 5.67 9.28 -15.20
CA GLU A 99 6.05 10.62 -15.69
C GLU A 99 5.77 11.71 -14.66
N LEU A 100 4.87 11.43 -13.71
CA LEU A 100 4.59 12.31 -12.58
C LEU A 100 5.80 12.37 -11.62
N ILE A 101 6.47 11.24 -11.42
CA ILE A 101 7.55 11.04 -10.46
C ILE A 101 8.91 11.19 -11.16
N PRO A 102 9.78 12.14 -10.75
CA PRO A 102 11.12 12.26 -11.32
C PRO A 102 12.00 11.02 -11.08
N GLU A 103 12.84 10.65 -12.04
CA GLU A 103 13.77 9.50 -11.92
C GLU A 103 14.79 9.64 -10.78
N SER A 104 15.06 10.87 -10.33
CA SER A 104 15.94 11.13 -9.19
C SER A 104 15.32 10.81 -7.83
N VAL A 105 14.01 10.59 -7.78
CA VAL A 105 13.28 10.29 -6.54
C VAL A 105 13.31 8.79 -6.29
N ARG A 106 13.80 8.39 -5.11
CA ARG A 106 13.76 7.00 -4.66
C ARG A 106 12.40 6.63 -4.08
N ILE A 107 11.97 5.40 -4.30
CA ILE A 107 10.64 4.91 -3.94
C ILE A 107 10.74 3.89 -2.80
N ALA A 108 9.97 4.14 -1.75
CA ALA A 108 9.88 3.24 -0.61
C ALA A 108 8.43 2.78 -0.37
N THR A 109 8.27 1.55 0.11
CA THR A 109 6.96 0.99 0.49
C THR A 109 7.04 0.27 1.82
N ILE A 110 5.92 0.16 2.54
CA ILE A 110 5.88 -0.62 3.81
C ILE A 110 5.69 -2.12 3.59
N GLY A 111 5.44 -2.58 2.36
CA GLY A 111 5.13 -3.98 2.10
C GLY A 111 4.94 -4.36 0.63
N PRO A 112 4.88 -5.67 0.36
CA PRO A 112 4.97 -6.23 -0.99
C PRO A 112 3.72 -6.01 -1.84
N SER A 113 2.57 -5.70 -1.25
CA SER A 113 1.35 -5.37 -2.02
C SER A 113 1.52 -4.06 -2.78
N SER A 114 1.92 -2.99 -2.10
CA SER A 114 2.18 -1.68 -2.73
C SER A 114 3.35 -1.77 -3.72
N ARG A 115 4.40 -2.54 -3.40
CA ARG A 115 5.51 -2.81 -4.32
C ARG A 115 5.03 -3.38 -5.66
N ARG A 116 4.27 -4.48 -5.62
CA ARG A 116 3.77 -5.13 -6.85
C ARG A 116 2.94 -4.20 -7.72
N VAL A 117 2.11 -3.35 -7.09
CA VAL A 117 1.28 -2.39 -7.83
C VAL A 117 2.18 -1.34 -8.48
N LEU A 118 3.13 -0.73 -7.75
CA LEU A 118 4.05 0.26 -8.33
C LEU A 118 4.90 -0.31 -9.47
N GLU A 119 5.45 -1.51 -9.30
CA GLU A 119 6.24 -2.18 -10.34
C GLU A 119 5.40 -2.49 -11.58
N ALA A 120 4.12 -2.84 -11.43
CA ALA A 120 3.19 -3.01 -12.55
C ALA A 120 2.89 -1.70 -13.30
N GLU A 121 3.02 -0.55 -12.63
CA GLU A 121 2.95 0.78 -13.23
C GLU A 121 4.31 1.25 -13.82
N GLY A 122 5.32 0.38 -13.83
CA GLY A 122 6.66 0.68 -14.34
C GLY A 122 7.52 1.51 -13.39
N ILE A 123 7.19 1.54 -12.09
CA ILE A 123 7.93 2.29 -11.07
C ILE A 123 8.74 1.31 -10.21
N PRO A 124 10.07 1.32 -10.29
CA PRO A 124 10.90 0.47 -9.44
C PRO A 124 10.81 0.93 -7.98
N VAL A 125 10.74 -0.03 -7.06
CA VAL A 125 10.76 0.24 -5.62
C VAL A 125 12.14 -0.03 -5.05
N ASP A 126 12.83 1.04 -4.63
CA ASP A 126 14.19 1.01 -4.08
C ASP A 126 14.25 0.42 -2.68
N LEU A 127 13.21 0.59 -1.87
CA LEU A 127 13.19 0.12 -0.47
C LEU A 127 11.83 -0.47 -0.08
N ALA A 128 11.85 -1.68 0.45
CA ALA A 128 10.72 -2.25 1.19
C ALA A 128 11.25 -3.17 2.28
N PRO A 129 10.60 -3.25 3.46
CA PRO A 129 11.01 -4.19 4.48
C PRO A 129 10.70 -5.63 4.03
N GLU A 130 11.67 -6.53 4.22
CA GLU A 130 11.53 -7.96 3.87
C GLU A 130 10.84 -8.75 4.99
N ASP A 131 11.26 -8.54 6.25
CA ASP A 131 10.80 -9.32 7.41
C ASP A 131 9.51 -8.77 8.03
N VAL A 132 9.45 -7.45 8.25
CA VAL A 132 8.35 -6.81 8.98
C VAL A 132 7.63 -5.82 8.07
N GLN A 133 6.54 -6.27 7.45
CA GLN A 133 5.76 -5.49 6.48
C GLN A 133 4.90 -4.40 7.17
N SER A 134 5.55 -3.40 7.75
CA SER A 134 4.95 -2.34 8.55
C SER A 134 5.76 -1.04 8.47
N ALA A 135 5.19 0.05 9.01
CA ALA A 135 5.91 1.31 9.20
C ALA A 135 7.20 1.11 10.03
N ALA A 136 7.14 0.35 11.12
CA ALA A 136 8.31 0.05 11.95
C ALA A 136 9.40 -0.72 11.21
N GLY A 137 9.00 -1.66 10.34
CA GLY A 137 9.95 -2.37 9.50
C GLY A 137 10.62 -1.46 8.48
N LEU A 138 9.86 -0.57 7.84
CA LEU A 138 10.42 0.41 6.90
C LEU A 138 11.39 1.37 7.61
N VAL A 139 11.05 1.88 8.80
CA VAL A 139 11.96 2.71 9.61
C VAL A 139 13.24 1.94 9.96
N SER A 140 13.12 0.66 10.29
CA SER A 140 14.29 -0.17 10.64
C SER A 140 15.23 -0.38 9.46
N ALA A 141 14.67 -0.56 8.26
CA ALA A 141 15.42 -0.72 7.01
C ALA A 141 15.89 0.60 6.40
N TRP A 142 15.45 1.74 6.93
CA TRP A 142 15.72 3.05 6.34
C TRP A 142 17.22 3.41 6.40
N PRO A 143 17.82 3.87 5.29
CA PRO A 143 19.23 4.24 5.27
C PRO A 143 19.50 5.45 6.15
N THR A 144 20.65 5.47 6.83
CA THR A 144 21.10 6.64 7.61
C THR A 144 21.58 7.75 6.68
N GLY A 145 21.24 8.99 7.01
CA GLY A 145 21.68 10.18 6.25
C GLY A 145 20.53 11.14 5.95
N PRO A 146 20.83 12.32 5.36
CA PRO A 146 19.80 13.30 5.06
C PRO A 146 18.81 12.72 4.05
N ALA A 147 17.53 12.83 4.37
CA ALA A 147 16.45 12.39 3.51
C ALA A 147 15.29 13.39 3.62
N ASN A 148 14.99 14.08 2.52
CA ASN A 148 13.73 14.81 2.39
C ASN A 148 12.71 13.84 1.82
N VAL A 149 11.66 13.57 2.59
CA VAL A 149 10.68 12.51 2.30
C VAL A 149 9.31 13.12 2.07
N LEU A 150 8.69 12.75 0.94
CA LEU A 150 7.26 12.94 0.74
C LEU A 150 6.52 11.67 1.16
N LEU A 151 5.60 11.80 2.12
CA LEU A 151 4.71 10.74 2.57
C LEU A 151 3.26 11.20 2.41
N PRO A 152 2.59 10.90 1.28
CA PRO A 152 1.18 11.23 1.10
C PRO A 152 0.34 10.28 1.98
N GLN A 153 -0.19 10.81 3.07
CA GLN A 153 -1.00 10.09 4.05
C GLN A 153 -2.24 10.89 4.44
N ALA A 154 -3.25 10.19 4.98
CA ALA A 154 -4.43 10.85 5.52
C ALA A 154 -4.10 11.56 6.83
N ASP A 155 -4.83 12.63 7.15
CA ASP A 155 -4.63 13.47 8.34
C ASP A 155 -4.67 12.71 9.69
N ILE A 156 -5.24 11.50 9.72
CA ILE A 156 -5.40 10.66 10.92
C ILE A 156 -4.26 9.61 11.02
N ALA A 157 -3.28 9.63 10.11
CA ALA A 157 -2.18 8.67 10.13
C ALA A 157 -1.21 8.96 11.30
N ASP A 158 -0.73 7.89 11.93
CA ASP A 158 0.26 7.93 12.99
C ASP A 158 1.59 8.52 12.46
N ALA A 159 2.14 9.53 13.16
CA ALA A 159 3.37 10.22 12.79
C ALA A 159 4.63 9.32 12.88
N MET A 160 4.53 8.15 13.52
CA MET A 160 5.61 7.20 13.76
C MET A 160 6.50 6.90 12.54
N LEU A 161 5.94 6.86 11.33
CA LEU A 161 6.73 6.61 10.13
C LEU A 161 7.63 7.80 9.77
N LEU A 162 7.11 9.02 9.79
CA LEU A 162 7.87 10.22 9.45
C LEU A 162 8.92 10.51 10.54
N ASP A 163 8.49 10.52 11.80
CA ASP A 163 9.36 10.74 12.96
C ASP A 163 10.50 9.71 13.02
N GLY A 164 10.17 8.44 12.74
CA GLY A 164 11.14 7.36 12.71
C GLY A 164 12.18 7.53 11.60
N ILE A 165 11.78 8.01 10.43
CA ILE A 165 12.70 8.31 9.31
C ILE A 165 13.57 9.53 9.64
N GLU A 166 12.98 10.61 10.15
CA GLU A 166 13.73 11.81 10.54
C GLU A 166 14.79 11.50 11.62
N ALA A 167 14.47 10.61 12.56
CA ALA A 167 15.42 10.14 13.57
C ALA A 167 16.63 9.35 13.00
N LYS A 168 16.53 8.84 11.76
CA LYS A 168 17.64 8.20 11.02
C LYS A 168 18.49 9.21 10.24
N GLY A 169 18.01 10.45 10.13
CA GLY A 169 18.76 11.57 9.57
C GLY A 169 19.97 11.96 10.43
N PRO A 170 20.88 12.80 9.91
CA PRO A 170 21.97 13.33 10.72
C PRO A 170 21.36 14.05 11.92
N ARG A 171 21.72 13.62 13.15
CA ARG A 171 21.46 14.42 14.34
C ARG A 171 22.16 15.75 14.10
N SER A 172 21.38 16.82 13.96
CA SER A 172 21.90 18.18 13.95
C SER A 172 22.82 18.32 15.17
N ARG A 173 24.13 18.35 14.92
CA ARG A 173 25.05 18.94 15.89
C ARG A 173 24.77 20.43 15.86
N GLN A 174 24.62 20.98 17.06
CA GLN A 174 24.49 22.40 17.34
C GLN A 174 25.48 23.24 16.54
#